data_AF-A0A158JPN0-F1
#
_entry.id   AF-A0A158JPN0-F1
#
_cell.length_a   1.000
_cell.length_b   1.000
_cell.length_c   1.000
_cell.angle_alpha   90.00
_cell.angle_beta   90.00
_cell.angle_gamma   90.00
#
_symmetry.space_group_name_H-M   'P 1'
#
loop_
_entity.id
_entity.type
_entity.pdbx_description
1 polymer ?
#
loop_
_entity_poly.entity_id
_entity_poly.type
_entity_poly.pdbx_seq_one_letter_code
_entity_poly.pdbx_strand_id
1 'polypeptide(L)'
;MGVSRQQAVENRRAIVAAAEKLFRERGVDAVGLVELMKAAGFTQGGFYNHFKSKDALVAAVTEKAMEDGGETFASIIENARSDDANPVRHRIEWYLSPEHRADIEAGCPLSGFAGDARRLGDVARRSYAQGLAVNLGQFAKVIEETEGISEGGRRKAITLFSQMVGTLLLSRAIADVDPALADEILDEGRQHLFTGVGTQGGNRSRGHSRRC
;
A
#
# COMPACT_ATOMS: atom_id res chain seq x y z
N MET A 1 16.47 37.32 -3.38
CA MET A 1 17.35 36.29 -2.78
C MET A 1 16.97 34.96 -3.40
N GLY A 2 17.90 34.28 -4.08
CA GLY A 2 17.63 33.01 -4.75
C GLY A 2 17.51 31.86 -3.74
N VAL A 3 16.59 30.95 -3.99
CA VAL A 3 16.46 29.70 -3.22
C VAL A 3 17.70 28.84 -3.50
N SER A 4 18.36 28.33 -2.45
CA SER A 4 19.52 27.44 -2.64
C SER A 4 19.10 26.16 -3.34
N ARG A 5 20.02 25.47 -4.03
CA ARG A 5 19.71 24.20 -4.69
C ARG A 5 19.15 23.16 -3.71
N GLN A 6 19.64 23.15 -2.48
CA GLN A 6 19.15 22.28 -1.41
C GLN A 6 17.72 22.64 -1.02
N GLN A 7 17.43 23.92 -0.78
CA GLN A 7 16.09 24.39 -0.43
C GLN A 7 15.09 24.10 -1.57
N ALA A 8 15.50 24.19 -2.82
CA ALA A 8 14.65 23.84 -3.96
C ALA A 8 14.27 22.35 -3.99
N VAL A 9 15.19 21.46 -3.58
CA VAL A 9 14.94 20.02 -3.46
C VAL A 9 13.99 19.73 -2.30
N GLU A 10 14.21 20.35 -1.15
CA GLU A 10 13.34 20.21 0.03
C GLU A 10 11.92 20.71 -0.25
N ASN A 11 11.79 21.88 -0.89
CA ASN A 11 10.49 22.41 -1.32
C ASN A 11 9.79 21.46 -2.30
N ARG A 12 10.53 20.90 -3.27
CA ARG A 12 9.97 19.93 -4.21
C ARG A 12 9.47 18.69 -3.48
N ARG A 13 10.21 18.17 -2.49
CA ARG A 13 9.78 17.03 -1.66
C ARG A 13 8.52 17.34 -0.87
N ALA A 14 8.44 18.53 -0.26
CA ALA A 14 7.25 18.96 0.47
C ALA A 14 6.01 19.05 -0.43
N ILE A 15 6.15 19.59 -1.66
CA ILE A 15 5.07 19.63 -2.65
C ILE A 15 4.61 18.22 -3.03
N VAL A 16 5.55 17.29 -3.28
CA VAL A 16 5.20 15.89 -3.61
C VAL A 16 4.47 15.22 -2.45
N ALA A 17 4.96 15.35 -1.21
CA ALA A 17 4.34 14.73 -0.05
C ALA A 17 2.92 15.26 0.22
N ALA A 18 2.70 16.57 0.09
CA ALA A 18 1.37 17.16 0.22
C ALA A 18 0.43 16.71 -0.91
N ALA A 19 0.93 16.67 -2.14
CA ALA A 19 0.18 16.20 -3.30
C ALA A 19 -0.25 14.74 -3.16
N GLU A 20 0.66 13.89 -2.69
CA GLU A 20 0.42 12.46 -2.49
C GLU A 20 -0.76 12.20 -1.54
N LYS A 21 -0.79 12.89 -0.40
CA LYS A 21 -1.88 12.80 0.57
C LYS A 21 -3.22 13.20 -0.05
N LEU A 22 -3.27 14.41 -0.63
CA LEU A 22 -4.49 14.94 -1.24
C LEU A 22 -4.99 14.08 -2.40
N PHE A 23 -4.10 13.57 -3.25
CA PHE A 23 -4.48 12.72 -4.37
C PHE A 23 -5.04 11.37 -3.90
N ARG A 24 -4.50 10.77 -2.83
CA ARG A 24 -5.07 9.54 -2.27
C ARG A 24 -6.41 9.75 -1.58
N GLU A 25 -6.56 10.87 -0.88
CA GLU A 25 -7.79 11.18 -0.14
C GLU A 25 -8.94 11.55 -1.07
N ARG A 26 -8.68 12.41 -2.07
CA ARG A 26 -9.74 13.07 -2.86
C ARG A 26 -9.74 12.66 -4.33
N GLY A 27 -8.72 11.94 -4.76
CA GLY A 27 -8.50 11.60 -6.16
C GLY A 27 -7.73 12.67 -6.93
N VAL A 28 -6.96 12.25 -7.92
CA VAL A 28 -6.07 13.14 -8.69
C VAL A 28 -6.83 14.26 -9.41
N ASP A 29 -7.98 13.94 -10.01
CA ASP A 29 -8.75 14.90 -10.82
C ASP A 29 -9.40 16.00 -9.96
N ALA A 30 -9.83 15.64 -8.74
CA ALA A 30 -10.53 16.55 -7.84
C ALA A 30 -9.61 17.59 -7.17
N VAL A 31 -8.28 17.40 -7.24
CA VAL A 31 -7.30 18.25 -6.57
C VAL A 31 -6.71 19.30 -7.53
N GLY A 32 -7.01 20.57 -7.31
CA GLY A 32 -6.46 21.70 -8.06
C GLY A 32 -5.04 22.11 -7.62
N LEU A 33 -4.31 22.83 -8.49
CA LEU A 33 -2.96 23.31 -8.15
C LEU A 33 -2.96 24.35 -7.02
N VAL A 34 -4.01 25.17 -6.91
CA VAL A 34 -4.11 26.22 -5.89
C VAL A 34 -4.15 25.63 -4.49
N GLU A 35 -5.07 24.69 -4.26
CA GLU A 35 -5.23 24.03 -2.97
C GLU A 35 -4.02 23.17 -2.62
N LEU A 36 -3.42 22.51 -3.61
CA LEU A 36 -2.22 21.69 -3.42
C LEU A 36 -1.04 22.52 -2.96
N MET A 37 -0.76 23.64 -3.64
CA MET A 37 0.33 24.52 -3.24
C MET A 37 0.06 25.15 -1.88
N LYS A 38 -1.19 25.52 -1.59
CA LYS A 38 -1.58 26.01 -0.27
C LYS A 38 -1.33 24.97 0.82
N ALA A 39 -1.71 23.71 0.59
CA ALA A 39 -1.46 22.60 1.53
C ALA A 39 0.04 22.35 1.74
N ALA A 40 0.84 22.55 0.69
CA ALA A 40 2.30 22.44 0.76
C ALA A 40 2.99 23.68 1.38
N GLY A 41 2.25 24.76 1.71
CA GLY A 41 2.81 25.99 2.27
C GLY A 41 3.43 26.95 1.25
N PHE A 42 3.05 26.83 -0.02
CA PHE A 42 3.60 27.62 -1.13
C PHE A 42 2.51 28.40 -1.88
N THR A 43 2.94 29.41 -2.65
CA THR A 43 2.06 30.12 -3.57
C THR A 43 1.87 29.31 -4.85
N GLN A 44 0.74 29.49 -5.53
CA GLN A 44 0.48 28.83 -6.82
C GLN A 44 1.57 29.16 -7.86
N GLY A 45 2.06 30.41 -7.89
CA GLY A 45 3.13 30.83 -8.80
C GLY A 45 4.45 30.06 -8.59
N GLY A 46 4.71 29.59 -7.36
CA GLY A 46 5.88 28.77 -7.04
C GLY A 46 5.84 27.37 -7.67
N PHE A 47 4.68 26.88 -8.10
CA PHE A 47 4.53 25.54 -8.67
C PHE A 47 5.42 25.33 -9.90
N TYR A 48 5.41 26.31 -10.80
CA TYR A 48 6.12 26.22 -12.08
C TYR A 48 7.65 26.31 -11.93
N ASN A 49 8.16 26.65 -10.74
CA ASN A 49 9.58 26.55 -10.42
C ASN A 49 10.02 25.10 -10.15
N HIS A 50 9.08 24.20 -9.83
CA HIS A 50 9.35 22.81 -9.44
C HIS A 50 8.80 21.79 -10.44
N PHE A 51 7.67 22.08 -11.08
CA PHE A 51 6.97 21.17 -11.97
C PHE A 51 6.49 21.89 -13.23
N LYS A 52 6.67 21.24 -14.39
CA LYS A 52 6.24 21.80 -15.68
C LYS A 52 4.72 21.73 -15.90
N SER A 53 4.06 20.78 -15.24
CA SER A 53 2.62 20.55 -15.35
C SER A 53 2.12 19.73 -14.15
N LYS A 54 0.80 19.69 -13.95
CA LYS A 54 0.17 18.80 -12.97
C LYS A 54 0.50 17.33 -13.27
N ASP A 55 0.52 16.93 -14.54
CA ASP A 55 0.90 15.56 -14.93
C ASP A 55 2.34 15.21 -14.52
N ALA A 56 3.27 16.15 -14.61
CA ALA A 56 4.65 15.95 -14.16
C ALA A 56 4.72 15.76 -12.63
N LEU A 57 3.85 16.44 -11.88
CA LEU A 57 3.71 16.23 -10.44
C LEU A 57 3.09 14.86 -10.15
N VAL A 58 2.00 14.49 -10.83
CA VAL A 58 1.32 13.20 -10.65
C VAL A 58 2.27 12.03 -10.94
N ALA A 59 3.10 12.15 -11.98
CA ALA A 59 4.15 11.16 -12.27
C ALA A 59 5.15 11.02 -11.11
N ALA A 60 5.68 12.15 -10.61
CA ALA A 60 6.63 12.13 -9.49
C ALA A 60 6.01 11.60 -8.19
N VAL A 61 4.74 11.92 -7.93
CA VAL A 61 3.98 11.40 -6.77
C VAL A 61 3.78 9.90 -6.90
N THR A 62 3.35 9.42 -8.07
CA THR A 62 3.07 8.00 -8.26
C THR A 62 4.35 7.17 -8.18
N GLU A 63 5.44 7.65 -8.78
CA GLU A 63 6.77 7.02 -8.69
C GLU A 63 7.20 6.87 -7.22
N LYS A 64 7.27 7.98 -6.48
CA LYS A 64 7.59 7.97 -5.04
C LYS A 64 6.67 7.04 -4.27
N ALA A 65 5.36 7.12 -4.48
CA ALA A 65 4.39 6.31 -3.75
C ALA A 65 4.64 4.81 -3.98
N MET A 66 4.96 4.39 -5.22
CA MET A 66 5.27 2.98 -5.48
C MET A 66 6.57 2.52 -4.82
N GLU A 67 7.59 3.39 -4.75
CA GLU A 67 8.84 3.12 -4.02
C GLU A 67 8.58 2.94 -2.53
N ASP A 68 7.94 3.93 -1.89
CA ASP A 68 7.57 3.91 -0.47
C ASP A 68 6.70 2.71 -0.11
N GLY A 69 5.77 2.33 -1.00
CA GLY A 69 4.91 1.16 -0.84
C GLY A 69 5.69 -0.16 -0.86
N GLY A 70 6.76 -0.23 -1.65
CA GLY A 70 7.70 -1.35 -1.66
C GLY A 70 8.53 -1.43 -0.38
N GLU A 71 9.01 -0.30 0.13
CA GLU A 71 9.75 -0.22 1.40
C GLU A 71 8.85 -0.60 2.59
N THR A 72 7.62 -0.09 2.62
CA THR A 72 6.62 -0.44 3.63
C THR A 72 6.30 -1.93 3.60
N PHE A 73 6.15 -2.51 2.39
CA PHE A 73 6.01 -3.96 2.25
C PHE A 73 7.20 -4.70 2.88
N ALA A 74 8.43 -4.32 2.53
CA ALA A 74 9.62 -4.98 3.04
C ALA A 74 9.70 -4.91 4.58
N SER A 75 9.43 -3.74 5.16
CA SER A 75 9.45 -3.54 6.62
C SER A 75 8.41 -4.40 7.35
N ILE A 76 7.18 -4.51 6.84
CA ILE A 76 6.15 -5.38 7.43
C ILE A 76 6.60 -6.85 7.44
N ILE A 77 7.22 -7.30 6.35
CA ILE A 77 7.71 -8.68 6.24
C ILE A 77 8.91 -8.91 7.16
N GLU A 78 9.83 -7.95 7.27
CA GLU A 78 10.99 -8.04 8.16
C GLU A 78 10.57 -8.09 9.62
N ASN A 79 9.67 -7.20 10.06
CA ASN A 79 9.13 -7.20 11.42
C ASN A 79 8.48 -8.55 11.77
N ALA A 80 7.67 -9.11 10.86
CA ALA A 80 7.06 -10.42 11.07
C ALA A 80 8.11 -11.52 11.27
N ARG A 81 9.21 -11.50 10.51
CA ARG A 81 10.29 -12.49 10.66
C ARG A 81 11.05 -12.31 11.96
N SER A 82 11.29 -11.07 12.38
CA SER A 82 11.93 -10.76 13.66
C SER A 82 11.12 -11.25 14.86
N ASP A 83 9.79 -11.26 14.72
CA ASP A 83 8.86 -11.73 15.75
C ASP A 83 8.55 -13.24 15.68
N ASP A 84 9.26 -14.01 14.84
CA ASP A 84 8.99 -15.43 14.55
C ASP A 84 7.52 -15.70 14.13
N ALA A 85 6.90 -14.70 13.50
CA ALA A 85 5.54 -14.75 13.00
C ALA A 85 5.50 -15.17 11.52
N ASN A 86 4.35 -15.71 11.09
CA ASN A 86 4.13 -16.00 9.68
C ASN A 86 3.99 -14.68 8.90
N PRO A 87 4.89 -14.36 7.95
CA PRO A 87 4.92 -13.06 7.29
C PRO A 87 3.75 -12.85 6.33
N VAL A 88 3.17 -13.91 5.76
CA VAL A 88 1.96 -13.81 4.92
C VAL A 88 0.74 -13.45 5.78
N ARG A 89 0.58 -14.11 6.94
CA ARG A 89 -0.47 -13.79 7.91
C ARG A 89 -0.33 -12.36 8.43
N HIS A 90 0.87 -11.96 8.84
CA HIS A 90 1.13 -10.62 9.35
C HIS A 90 0.84 -9.54 8.30
N ARG A 91 1.17 -9.81 7.03
CA ARG A 91 0.80 -8.93 5.91
C ARG A 91 -0.73 -8.79 5.77
N ILE A 92 -1.49 -9.88 5.87
CA ILE A 92 -2.96 -9.85 5.81
C ILE A 92 -3.53 -9.06 6.99
N GLU A 93 -3.00 -9.27 8.20
CA GLU A 93 -3.39 -8.57 9.42
C GLU A 93 -3.23 -7.07 9.28
N TRP A 94 -2.04 -6.61 8.88
CA TRP A 94 -1.79 -5.19 8.63
C TRP A 94 -2.70 -4.65 7.53
N TYR A 95 -2.85 -5.38 6.42
CA TYR A 95 -3.59 -4.87 5.25
C TYR A 95 -5.09 -4.73 5.52
N LEU A 96 -5.65 -5.59 6.36
CA LEU A 96 -7.07 -5.58 6.73
C LEU A 96 -7.29 -5.06 8.15
N SER A 97 -6.40 -4.20 8.65
CA SER A 97 -6.56 -3.59 9.97
C SER A 97 -7.48 -2.36 9.92
N PRO A 98 -8.18 -2.02 11.02
CA PRO A 98 -8.93 -0.77 11.12
C PRO A 98 -8.07 0.47 10.90
N GLU A 99 -6.81 0.43 11.33
CA GLU A 99 -5.84 1.52 11.13
C GLU A 99 -5.54 1.72 9.65
N HIS A 100 -5.26 0.63 8.92
CA HIS A 100 -5.06 0.75 7.48
C HIS A 100 -6.35 1.21 6.79
N ARG A 101 -7.53 0.70 7.18
CA ARG A 101 -8.81 1.18 6.64
C ARG A 101 -8.95 2.70 6.79
N ALA A 102 -8.71 3.23 7.98
CA ALA A 102 -8.82 4.66 8.27
C ALA A 102 -7.73 5.49 7.54
N ASP A 103 -6.54 4.91 7.33
CA ASP A 103 -5.42 5.60 6.73
C ASP A 103 -5.46 5.58 5.19
N ILE A 104 -6.35 6.41 4.63
CA ILE A 104 -6.43 6.64 3.18
C ILE A 104 -5.15 7.37 2.67
N GLU A 105 -4.61 8.28 3.49
CA GLU A 105 -3.52 9.16 3.13
C GLU A 105 -2.14 8.51 3.12
N ALA A 106 -1.87 7.46 3.90
CA ALA A 106 -0.56 6.82 4.00
C ALA A 106 -0.61 5.28 3.96
N GLY A 107 -1.79 4.70 3.71
CA GLY A 107 -1.95 3.28 3.43
C GLY A 107 -1.33 2.82 2.10
N CYS A 108 -1.63 1.57 1.72
CA CYS A 108 -1.09 0.95 0.52
C CYS A 108 -1.43 1.78 -0.75
N PRO A 109 -0.43 2.31 -1.45
CA PRO A 109 -0.64 3.24 -2.56
C PRO A 109 -1.27 2.55 -3.78
N LEU A 110 -1.10 1.24 -3.92
CA LEU A 110 -1.81 0.45 -4.93
C LEU A 110 -3.32 0.49 -4.71
N SER A 111 -3.79 0.39 -3.46
CA SER A 111 -5.22 0.55 -3.16
C SER A 111 -5.68 2.00 -3.27
N GLY A 112 -4.86 2.96 -2.83
CA GLY A 112 -5.19 4.39 -2.86
C GLY A 112 -5.34 4.95 -4.28
N PHE A 113 -4.49 4.52 -5.21
CA PHE A 113 -4.56 4.98 -6.61
C PHE A 113 -5.39 4.06 -7.52
N ALA A 114 -5.93 2.94 -7.04
CA ALA A 114 -6.64 1.97 -7.89
C ALA A 114 -7.80 2.61 -8.70
N GLY A 115 -8.54 3.53 -8.06
CA GLY A 115 -9.65 4.24 -8.69
C GLY A 115 -9.22 5.21 -9.81
N ASP A 116 -8.02 5.77 -9.70
CA ASP A 116 -7.48 6.81 -10.57
C ASP A 116 -6.52 6.27 -11.64
N ALA A 117 -5.90 5.12 -11.41
CA ALA A 117 -4.81 4.58 -12.22
C ALA A 117 -5.10 4.60 -13.73
N ARG A 118 -6.35 4.36 -14.16
CA ARG A 118 -6.73 4.39 -15.58
C ARG A 118 -6.78 5.79 -16.21
N ARG A 119 -6.95 6.84 -15.41
CA ARG A 119 -7.10 8.25 -15.82
C ARG A 119 -5.79 9.02 -15.80
N LEU A 120 -4.77 8.49 -15.15
CA LEU A 120 -3.47 9.15 -15.05
C LEU A 120 -2.78 9.25 -16.42
N GLY A 121 -1.84 10.18 -16.55
CA GLY A 121 -0.96 10.25 -17.72
C GLY A 121 -0.04 9.03 -17.85
N ASP A 122 0.48 8.79 -19.05
CA ASP A 122 1.22 7.57 -19.41
C ASP A 122 2.38 7.23 -18.47
N VAL A 123 3.13 8.23 -18.01
CA VAL A 123 4.27 8.01 -17.10
C VAL A 123 3.78 7.46 -15.76
N ALA A 124 2.78 8.11 -15.16
CA ALA A 124 2.20 7.67 -13.88
C ALA A 124 1.53 6.31 -14.00
N ARG A 125 0.84 6.02 -15.12
CA ARG A 125 0.26 4.70 -15.41
C ARG A 125 1.30 3.59 -15.42
N ARG A 126 2.46 3.84 -16.03
CA ARG A 126 3.58 2.88 -16.04
C ARG A 126 4.16 2.69 -14.65
N SER A 127 4.36 3.76 -13.88
CA SER A 127 4.81 3.68 -12.49
C SER A 127 3.87 2.81 -11.65
N TYR A 128 2.56 3.05 -11.73
CA TYR A 128 1.57 2.22 -11.03
C TYR A 128 1.63 0.75 -11.45
N ALA A 129 1.68 0.47 -12.76
CA ALA A 129 1.76 -0.90 -13.27
C ALA A 129 3.04 -1.62 -12.83
N GLN A 130 4.18 -0.92 -12.82
CA GLN A 130 5.45 -1.44 -12.33
C GLN A 130 5.39 -1.70 -10.82
N GLY A 131 4.87 -0.76 -10.03
CA GLY A 131 4.69 -0.94 -8.59
C GLY A 131 3.82 -2.14 -8.25
N LEU A 132 2.73 -2.35 -9.00
CA LEU A 132 1.87 -3.52 -8.83
C LEU A 132 2.62 -4.83 -9.15
N ALA A 133 3.37 -4.85 -10.26
CA ALA A 133 4.15 -6.02 -10.65
C ALA A 133 5.24 -6.36 -9.63
N VAL A 134 5.93 -5.34 -9.09
CA VAL A 134 6.94 -5.48 -8.03
C VAL A 134 6.30 -6.01 -6.75
N ASN A 135 5.19 -5.42 -6.30
CA ASN A 135 4.50 -5.85 -5.09
C ASN A 135 4.05 -7.32 -5.18
N LEU A 136 3.42 -7.70 -6.30
CA LEU A 136 3.01 -9.09 -6.53
C LEU A 136 4.21 -10.05 -6.60
N GLY A 137 5.34 -9.61 -7.19
CA GLY A 137 6.56 -10.40 -7.24
C GLY A 137 7.21 -10.59 -5.88
N GLN A 138 7.27 -9.55 -5.06
CA GLN A 138 7.76 -9.63 -3.68
C GLN A 138 6.85 -10.51 -2.82
N PHE A 139 5.54 -10.35 -2.93
CA PHE A 139 4.59 -11.14 -2.16
C PHE A 139 4.60 -12.63 -2.55
N ALA A 140 4.77 -12.93 -3.84
CA ALA A 140 4.96 -14.30 -4.32
C ALA A 140 6.18 -14.98 -3.67
N LYS A 141 7.32 -14.29 -3.61
CA LYS A 141 8.53 -14.81 -2.95
C LYS A 141 8.31 -15.08 -1.47
N VAL A 142 7.65 -14.16 -0.76
CA VAL A 142 7.31 -14.36 0.65
C VAL A 142 6.44 -15.60 0.84
N ILE A 143 5.42 -15.80 -0.01
CA ILE A 143 4.56 -16.98 0.05
C ILE A 143 5.36 -18.26 -0.21
N GLU A 144 6.19 -18.27 -1.25
CA GLU A 144 7.05 -19.41 -1.62
C GLU A 144 7.98 -19.81 -0.47
N GLU A 145 8.66 -18.83 0.13
CA GLU A 145 9.54 -19.05 1.28
C GLU A 145 8.79 -19.52 2.52
N THR A 146 7.63 -18.93 2.82
CA THR A 146 6.84 -19.25 4.03
C THR A 146 6.23 -20.64 3.96
N GLU A 147 5.78 -21.07 2.78
CA GLU A 147 5.12 -22.36 2.59
C GLU A 147 6.08 -23.47 2.12
N GLY A 148 7.33 -23.14 1.77
CA GLY A 148 8.30 -24.10 1.25
C GLY A 148 7.92 -24.65 -0.14
N ILE A 149 7.30 -23.82 -0.97
CA ILE A 149 6.86 -24.19 -2.33
C ILE A 149 7.74 -23.51 -3.39
N SER A 150 7.99 -24.19 -4.50
CA SER A 150 8.78 -23.65 -5.62
C SER A 150 7.94 -23.09 -6.77
N GLU A 151 6.64 -23.39 -6.80
CA GLU A 151 5.71 -22.97 -7.85
C GLU A 151 4.36 -22.54 -7.28
N GLY A 152 3.66 -21.69 -8.01
CA GLY A 152 2.30 -21.25 -7.64
C GLY A 152 2.23 -20.03 -6.71
N GLY A 153 3.35 -19.56 -6.17
CA GLY A 153 3.40 -18.36 -5.32
C GLY A 153 2.83 -17.12 -5.99
N ARG A 154 3.15 -16.90 -7.27
CA ARG A 154 2.56 -15.79 -8.05
C ARG A 154 1.04 -15.86 -8.15
N ARG A 155 0.47 -17.05 -8.39
CA ARG A 155 -0.99 -17.22 -8.47
C ARG A 155 -1.62 -16.89 -7.12
N LYS A 156 -1.06 -17.42 -6.02
CA LYS A 156 -1.52 -17.12 -4.66
C LYS A 156 -1.39 -15.64 -4.31
N ALA A 157 -0.27 -15.00 -4.64
CA ALA A 157 -0.05 -13.57 -4.41
C ALA A 157 -1.12 -12.73 -5.10
N ILE A 158 -1.45 -13.04 -6.36
CA ILE A 158 -2.53 -12.36 -7.09
C ILE A 158 -3.86 -12.56 -6.37
N THR A 159 -4.23 -13.81 -6.06
CA THR A 159 -5.50 -14.11 -5.40
C THR A 159 -5.63 -13.41 -4.05
N LEU A 160 -4.64 -13.57 -3.16
CA LEU A 160 -4.62 -12.95 -1.83
C LEU A 160 -4.64 -11.42 -1.94
N PHE A 161 -3.81 -10.84 -2.81
CA PHE A 161 -3.75 -9.38 -2.95
C PHE A 161 -5.05 -8.80 -3.51
N SER A 162 -5.67 -9.45 -4.50
CA SER A 162 -6.97 -9.03 -5.02
C SER A 162 -8.07 -9.09 -3.95
N GLN A 163 -8.11 -10.15 -3.14
CA GLN A 163 -9.06 -10.26 -2.04
C GLN A 163 -8.80 -9.22 -0.94
N MET A 164 -7.54 -9.00 -0.56
CA MET A 164 -7.16 -7.97 0.41
C MET A 164 -7.58 -6.57 -0.06
N VAL A 165 -7.25 -6.20 -1.30
CA VAL A 165 -7.64 -4.91 -1.89
C VAL A 165 -9.16 -4.76 -1.95
N GLY A 166 -9.87 -5.78 -2.44
CA GLY A 166 -11.33 -5.75 -2.56
C GLY A 166 -12.03 -5.60 -1.21
N THR A 167 -11.61 -6.38 -0.22
CA THR A 167 -12.14 -6.33 1.16
C THR A 167 -11.95 -4.94 1.77
N LEU A 168 -10.71 -4.42 1.68
CA LEU A 168 -10.36 -3.10 2.20
C LEU A 168 -11.18 -1.98 1.54
N LEU A 169 -11.32 -2.00 0.22
CA LEU A 169 -12.07 -0.97 -0.51
C LEU A 169 -13.56 -1.00 -0.18
N LEU A 170 -14.16 -2.19 -0.06
CA LEU A 170 -15.57 -2.31 0.33
C LEU A 170 -15.80 -1.83 1.76
N SER A 171 -14.94 -2.22 2.70
CA SER A 171 -15.01 -1.75 4.08
C SER A 171 -14.84 -0.23 4.17
N ARG A 172 -13.84 0.35 3.49
CA ARG A 172 -13.63 1.81 3.46
C ARG A 172 -14.83 2.56 2.89
N ALA A 173 -15.48 2.04 1.85
CA ALA A 173 -16.56 2.73 1.15
C ALA A 173 -17.79 3.02 2.03
N ILE A 174 -17.97 2.26 3.11
CA ILE A 174 -19.15 2.36 3.99
C ILE A 174 -18.80 2.72 5.43
N ALA A 175 -17.51 2.88 5.77
CA ALA A 175 -17.05 3.02 7.16
C ALA A 175 -17.73 4.18 7.93
N ASP A 176 -18.02 5.29 7.25
CA ASP A 176 -18.68 6.46 7.87
C ASP A 176 -20.21 6.32 7.96
N VAL A 177 -20.81 5.38 7.22
CA VAL A 177 -22.26 5.19 7.11
C VAL A 177 -22.74 3.98 7.91
N ASP A 178 -21.99 2.89 7.86
CA ASP A 178 -22.25 1.64 8.57
C ASP A 178 -20.93 1.04 9.10
N PRO A 179 -20.42 1.55 10.24
CA PRO A 179 -19.14 1.09 10.79
C PRO A 179 -19.19 -0.38 11.23
N ALA A 180 -20.35 -0.88 11.65
CA ALA A 180 -20.52 -2.27 12.07
C ALA A 180 -20.34 -3.24 10.88
N LEU A 181 -21.00 -2.96 9.76
CA LEU A 181 -20.82 -3.75 8.53
C LEU A 181 -19.40 -3.57 7.98
N ALA A 182 -18.82 -2.38 8.08
CA ALA A 182 -17.45 -2.13 7.65
C ALA A 182 -16.42 -2.99 8.43
N ASP A 183 -16.60 -3.12 9.75
CA ASP A 183 -15.78 -3.96 10.61
C ASP A 183 -16.01 -5.45 10.28
N GLU A 184 -17.27 -5.87 10.10
CA GLU A 184 -17.63 -7.24 9.70
C GLU A 184 -16.92 -7.65 8.39
N ILE A 185 -16.93 -6.78 7.36
CA ILE A 185 -16.23 -7.04 6.09
C ILE A 185 -14.73 -7.28 6.30
N LEU A 186 -14.06 -6.47 7.13
CA LEU A 186 -12.63 -6.67 7.41
C LEU A 186 -12.38 -7.99 8.14
N ASP A 187 -13.18 -8.28 9.15
CA ASP A 187 -13.01 -9.46 9.98
C ASP A 187 -13.25 -10.74 9.19
N GLU A 188 -14.35 -10.81 8.42
CA GLU A 188 -14.65 -11.95 7.56
C GLU A 188 -13.60 -12.13 6.45
N GLY A 189 -13.17 -11.03 5.81
CA GLY A 189 -12.10 -11.08 4.82
C GLY A 189 -10.78 -11.60 5.41
N ARG A 190 -10.42 -11.15 6.62
CA ARG A 190 -9.21 -11.59 7.33
C ARG A 190 -9.30 -13.08 7.70
N GLN A 191 -10.41 -13.51 8.30
CA GLN A 191 -10.63 -14.91 8.67
C GLN A 191 -10.59 -15.83 7.45
N HIS A 192 -11.26 -15.46 6.35
CA HIS A 192 -11.24 -16.24 5.13
C HIS A 192 -9.82 -16.38 4.57
N LEU A 193 -9.08 -15.28 4.47
CA LEU A 193 -7.70 -15.31 3.95
C LEU A 193 -6.76 -16.14 4.82
N PHE A 194 -6.97 -16.18 6.14
CA PHE A 194 -6.21 -17.06 7.03
C PHE A 194 -6.42 -18.54 6.77
N THR A 195 -7.60 -18.97 6.33
CA THR A 195 -7.83 -20.37 5.97
C THR A 195 -7.07 -20.79 4.71
N GLY A 196 -6.80 -19.82 3.81
CA GLY A 196 -6.02 -20.01 2.58
C GLY A 196 -4.50 -19.99 2.78
N VAL A 197 -4.02 -19.49 3.92
CA VAL A 197 -2.60 -19.47 4.31
C VAL A 197 -2.35 -20.65 5.24
N GLY A 198 -1.59 -21.64 4.77
CA GLY A 198 -1.38 -22.91 5.48
C GLY A 198 -0.98 -22.71 6.95
N THR A 199 -1.69 -23.36 7.86
CA THR A 199 -1.32 -23.42 9.28
C THR A 199 -0.06 -24.26 9.45
N GLN A 200 1.10 -23.65 9.72
CA GLN A 200 2.17 -24.34 10.43
C GLN A 200 2.72 -23.45 11.54
N GLY A 201 2.53 -23.92 12.78
CA GLY A 201 3.00 -23.26 14.00
C GLY A 201 2.22 -23.71 15.23
N GLY A 202 2.28 -25.00 15.59
CA GLY A 202 1.61 -25.47 16.80
C GLY A 202 1.69 -26.97 17.03
N ASN A 203 2.66 -27.39 17.85
CA ASN A 203 2.73 -28.67 18.55
C ASN A 203 3.41 -29.86 17.83
N ARG A 204 4.74 -29.77 17.67
CA ARG A 204 5.61 -30.96 17.75
C ARG A 204 6.30 -30.98 19.11
N SER A 205 5.60 -31.44 20.15
CA SER A 205 6.29 -31.91 21.35
C SER A 205 5.48 -33.01 22.06
N ARG A 206 6.22 -34.02 22.53
CA ARG A 206 5.82 -35.15 23.39
C ARG A 206 5.24 -36.40 22.70
N GLY A 207 6.04 -36.99 21.81
CA GLY A 207 6.13 -38.45 21.78
C GLY A 207 6.88 -38.93 23.03
N HIS A 208 6.15 -39.18 24.12
CA HIS A 208 6.74 -39.83 25.29
C HIS A 208 6.81 -41.33 25.03
N SER A 209 8.05 -41.82 24.96
CA SER A 209 8.44 -43.22 24.95
C SER A 209 7.66 -44.01 26.00
N ARG A 210 6.86 -45.00 25.56
CA ARG A 210 6.52 -46.16 26.39
C ARG A 210 7.48 -47.27 25.98
N ARG A 211 8.51 -47.48 26.81
CA ARG A 211 9.28 -48.72 26.82
C ARG A 211 8.41 -49.82 27.45
N CYS A 212 8.57 -51.03 26.91
CA CYS A 212 8.09 -52.29 27.45
C CYS A 212 8.51 -52.53 28.90
#